data_AF-A0A915NZZ5-F1
#
_entry.id   AF-A0A915NZZ5-F1
#
_cell.length_a   1.000
_cell.length_b   1.000
_cell.length_c   1.000
_cell.angle_alpha   90.00
_cell.angle_beta   90.00
_cell.angle_gamma   90.00
#
_symmetry.space_group_name_H-M   'P 1'
#
loop_
_entity.id
_entity.type
_entity.pdbx_description
1 polymer ?
#
loop_
_entity_poly.entity_id
_entity_poly.type
_entity_poly.pdbx_seq_one_letter_code
_entity_poly.pdbx_strand_id
1 'polypeptide(L)'
;MIRKQVRERREYLYRKNLEAKQRATQQRRDVLKHALDTSTMIPTDLRKDAAEMVGDLAWGGQVDLVDDEYRWAGCEDPNLVVTTSRDPSSRLKMFAK
;
A
#
# COMPACT_ATOMS: atom_id res chain seq x y z
N MET A 1 -16.72 -2.41 -21.04
CA MET A 1 -16.75 -1.98 -19.62
C MET A 1 -16.25 -3.08 -18.67
N ILE A 2 -16.88 -4.26 -18.59
CA ILE A 2 -16.49 -5.36 -17.67
C ILE A 2 -15.03 -5.83 -17.86
N ARG A 3 -14.57 -6.01 -19.10
CA ARG A 3 -13.18 -6.43 -19.38
C ARG A 3 -12.13 -5.42 -18.88
N LYS A 4 -12.44 -4.13 -18.92
CA LYS A 4 -11.54 -3.06 -18.45
C LYS A 4 -11.36 -3.13 -16.94
N GLN A 5 -12.46 -3.25 -16.20
CA GLN A 5 -12.43 -3.38 -14.73
C GLN A 5 -11.72 -4.67 -14.28
N VAL A 6 -11.94 -5.79 -14.95
CA VAL A 6 -11.23 -7.05 -14.64
C VAL A 6 -9.73 -6.91 -14.87
N ARG A 7 -9.32 -6.25 -15.96
CA ARG A 7 -7.91 -5.96 -16.24
C ARG A 7 -7.30 -5.05 -15.17
N GLU A 8 -7.93 -3.93 -14.87
CA GLU A 8 -7.47 -2.97 -13.85
C GLU A 8 -7.33 -3.63 -12.47
N ARG A 9 -8.29 -4.49 -12.09
CA ARG A 9 -8.21 -5.26 -10.84
C ARG A 9 -7.01 -6.21 -10.81
N ARG A 10 -6.73 -6.91 -11.92
CA ARG A 10 -5.57 -7.81 -12.02
C ARG A 10 -4.26 -7.05 -11.93
N GLU A 11 -4.17 -5.91 -12.62
CA GLU A 11 -3.00 -5.02 -12.57
C GLU A 11 -2.78 -4.48 -11.16
N TYR A 12 -3.83 -4.06 -10.46
CA TYR A 12 -3.76 -3.63 -9.07
C TYR A 12 -3.22 -4.74 -8.15
N LEU A 13 -3.77 -5.96 -8.23
CA LEU A 13 -3.31 -7.07 -7.40
C LEU A 13 -1.84 -7.42 -7.68
N TYR A 14 -1.43 -7.37 -8.95
CA TYR A 14 -0.03 -7.57 -9.30
C TYR A 14 0.87 -6.49 -8.70
N ARG A 15 0.49 -5.22 -8.81
CA ARG A 15 1.22 -4.09 -8.23
C ARG A 15 1.33 -4.22 -6.71
N LYS A 16 0.24 -4.54 -6.01
CA LYS A 16 0.21 -4.76 -4.55
C LYS A 16 1.15 -5.87 -4.10
N ASN A 17 1.25 -6.96 -4.86
CA ASN A 17 2.18 -8.04 -4.57
C ASN A 17 3.65 -7.61 -4.75
N LEU A 18 3.94 -6.80 -5.76
CA LEU A 18 5.27 -6.24 -6.00
C LEU A 18 5.66 -5.27 -4.88
N GLU A 19 4.74 -4.40 -4.49
CA GLU A 19 4.90 -3.45 -3.39
C GLU A 19 5.17 -4.18 -2.07
N ALA A 20 4.43 -5.25 -1.76
CA ALA A 20 4.66 -6.04 -0.54
C ALA A 20 6.09 -6.62 -0.48
N LYS A 21 6.63 -7.08 -1.61
CA LYS A 21 8.03 -7.53 -1.70
C LYS A 21 9.00 -6.37 -1.50
N GLN A 22 8.75 -5.24 -2.16
CA GLN A 22 9.57 -4.03 -2.04
C GLN A 22 9.57 -3.49 -0.61
N ARG A 23 8.42 -3.50 0.08
CA ARG A 23 8.29 -3.07 1.47
C ARG A 23 9.14 -3.91 2.41
N ALA A 24 9.21 -5.22 2.21
CA ALA A 24 10.09 -6.09 3.00
C ALA A 24 11.57 -5.74 2.80
N THR A 25 11.98 -5.47 1.55
CA THR A 25 13.34 -5.01 1.24
C THR A 25 13.60 -3.61 1.83
N GLN A 26 12.62 -2.71 1.75
CA GLN A 26 12.73 -1.35 2.28
C GLN A 26 12.89 -1.36 3.80
N GLN A 27 12.13 -2.19 4.52
CA GLN A 27 12.30 -2.36 5.96
C GLN A 27 13.72 -2.78 6.34
N ARG A 28 14.34 -3.70 5.57
CA ARG A 28 15.74 -4.09 5.80
C ARG A 28 16.70 -2.92 5.56
N ARG A 29 16.45 -2.11 4.52
CA ARG A 29 17.21 -0.89 4.23
C ARG A 29 17.06 0.17 5.32
N ASP A 30 15.86 0.37 5.84
CA ASP A 30 15.58 1.34 6.90
C ASP A 30 16.30 0.96 8.21
N VAL A 31 16.32 -0.35 8.55
CA VAL A 31 17.10 -0.86 9.69
C VAL A 31 18.61 -0.61 9.49
N LEU A 32 19.12 -0.86 8.29
CA LEU A 32 20.53 -0.61 7.97
C LEU A 32 20.87 0.88 8.06
N LYS A 33 20.00 1.74 7.51
CA LYS A 33 20.14 3.21 7.60
C LYS A 33 20.16 3.68 9.05
N HIS A 34 19.22 3.20 9.87
CA HIS A 34 19.19 3.52 11.30
C HIS A 34 20.46 3.05 12.03
N ALA A 35 20.99 1.87 11.70
CA ALA A 35 22.22 1.36 12.30
C ALA A 35 23.43 2.24 11.93
N LEU A 36 23.50 2.71 10.68
CA LEU A 36 24.52 3.65 10.23
C LEU A 36 24.40 5.01 10.94
N ASP A 37 23.18 5.56 11.05
CA ASP A 37 22.92 6.85 11.68
C ASP A 37 23.22 6.83 13.20
N THR A 38 22.88 5.74 13.88
CA THR A 38 23.07 5.58 15.34
C THR A 38 24.45 5.03 15.69
N SER A 39 25.29 4.70 14.70
CA SER A 39 26.58 3.99 14.85
C SER A 39 26.48 2.67 15.63
N THR A 40 25.32 2.02 15.60
CA THR A 40 25.08 0.74 16.28
C THR A 40 25.53 -0.45 15.44
N MET A 41 25.78 -1.60 16.08
CA MET A 41 26.22 -2.78 15.35
C MET A 41 25.12 -3.28 14.39
N ILE A 42 25.49 -3.51 13.14
CA ILE A 42 24.60 -4.07 12.12
C ILE A 42 24.18 -5.50 12.52
N PRO A 43 22.86 -5.83 12.47
CA PRO A 43 22.36 -7.18 12.73
C PRO A 43 23.05 -8.23 11.88
N THR A 44 23.34 -9.40 12.47
CA THR A 44 24.10 -10.48 11.82
C THR A 44 23.50 -10.93 10.49
N ASP A 45 22.17 -10.94 10.39
CA ASP A 45 21.43 -11.36 9.19
C ASP A 45 21.63 -10.40 8.02
N LEU A 46 21.83 -9.11 8.29
CA LEU A 46 21.98 -8.07 7.26
C LEU A 46 23.45 -7.85 6.85
N ARG A 47 24.44 -8.38 7.59
CA ARG A 47 25.87 -8.10 7.33
C ARG A 47 26.36 -8.57 5.97
N LYS A 48 25.83 -9.68 5.45
CA LYS A 48 26.21 -10.22 4.13
C LYS A 48 25.61 -9.39 2.99
N ASP A 49 24.33 -9.05 3.13
CA ASP A 49 23.59 -8.29 2.11
C ASP A 49 23.86 -6.77 2.19
N ALA A 50 24.45 -6.30 3.29
CA ALA A 50 24.71 -4.89 3.55
C ALA A 50 25.54 -4.21 2.45
N ALA A 51 26.54 -4.91 1.89
CA ALA A 51 27.39 -4.33 0.85
C ALA A 51 26.60 -3.97 -0.42
N GLU A 52 25.68 -4.85 -0.84
CA GLU A 52 24.79 -4.61 -1.99
C GLU A 52 23.71 -3.58 -1.63
N MET A 53 23.10 -3.70 -0.44
CA MET A 53 22.05 -2.79 0.02
C MET A 53 22.54 -1.34 0.19
N VAL A 54 23.80 -1.11 0.54
CA VAL A 54 24.40 0.23 0.64
C VAL A 54 24.50 0.91 -0.72
N GLY A 55 24.85 0.17 -1.78
CA GLY A 55 24.87 0.68 -3.15
C GLY A 55 23.47 1.09 -3.63
N ASP A 56 22.47 0.30 -3.27
CA ASP A 56 21.05 0.58 -3.56
C ASP A 56 20.46 1.70 -2.69
N LEU A 57 21.01 1.95 -1.50
CA LEU A 57 20.47 2.93 -0.54
C LEU A 57 20.48 4.35 -1.10
N ALA A 58 21.46 4.66 -1.97
CA ALA A 58 21.57 5.94 -2.66
C ALA A 58 20.38 6.22 -3.59
N TRP A 59 19.68 5.18 -4.05
CA TRP A 59 18.55 5.25 -4.97
C TRP A 59 17.20 4.96 -4.27
N GLY A 60 17.16 5.07 -2.94
CA GLY A 60 16.01 4.70 -2.11
C GLY A 60 14.70 5.39 -2.53
N GLY A 61 13.67 4.57 -2.78
CA GLY A 61 12.36 5.01 -3.24
C GLY A 61 11.51 5.64 -2.14
N GLN A 62 10.82 6.72 -2.48
CA GLN A 62 9.82 7.36 -1.66
C GLN A 62 8.64 6.40 -1.45
N VAL A 63 8.30 6.11 -0.19
CA VAL A 63 7.10 5.34 0.13
C VAL A 63 5.94 6.32 0.19
N ASP A 64 5.01 6.20 -0.74
CA ASP A 64 3.77 6.97 -0.70
C ASP A 64 2.98 6.57 0.55
N LEU A 65 2.57 7.57 1.34
CA LEU A 65 1.81 7.35 2.58
C LEU A 65 0.33 7.05 2.32
N VAL A 66 -0.16 7.36 1.10
CA VAL A 66 -1.59 7.34 0.75
C VAL A 66 -1.93 6.03 0.02
N ASP A 67 -3.04 5.41 0.43
CA ASP A 67 -3.59 4.22 -0.23
C ASP A 67 -3.89 4.49 -1.72
N ASP A 68 -3.46 3.58 -2.57
CA ASP A 68 -3.62 3.64 -4.02
C ASP A 68 -5.10 3.75 -4.45
N GLU A 69 -6.01 3.12 -3.72
CA GLU A 69 -7.46 3.15 -3.98
C GLU A 69 -8.08 4.55 -3.87
N TYR A 70 -7.55 5.38 -2.98
CA TYR A 70 -8.06 6.72 -2.70
C TYR A 70 -7.11 7.81 -3.18
N ARG A 71 -6.18 7.49 -4.07
CA ARG A 71 -5.18 8.43 -4.59
C ARG A 71 -5.78 9.68 -5.24
N TRP A 72 -7.01 9.59 -5.75
CA TRP A 72 -7.76 10.70 -6.36
C TRP A 72 -8.84 11.29 -5.44
N ALA A 73 -8.81 10.98 -4.15
CA ALA A 73 -9.72 11.59 -3.17
C ALA A 73 -9.55 13.12 -3.19
N GLY A 74 -10.68 13.82 -3.32
CA GLY A 74 -10.70 15.29 -3.40
C GLY A 74 -10.65 15.85 -4.83
N CYS A 75 -10.48 15.04 -5.87
CA CYS A 75 -10.62 15.49 -7.26
C CYS A 75 -12.09 15.54 -7.72
N GLU A 76 -12.92 14.60 -7.26
CA GLU A 76 -14.33 14.48 -7.63
C GLU A 76 -15.17 14.21 -6.37
N ASP A 77 -16.40 14.75 -6.36
CA ASP A 77 -17.36 14.49 -5.28
C ASP A 77 -17.87 13.04 -5.36
N PRO A 78 -17.81 12.27 -4.27
CA PRO A 78 -18.22 10.88 -4.28
C PRO A 78 -19.74 10.74 -4.42
N ASN A 79 -20.20 9.88 -5.34
CA ASN A 79 -21.61 9.52 -5.47
C ASN A 79 -21.89 8.19 -4.74
N LEU A 80 -22.43 8.27 -3.54
CA LEU A 80 -22.69 7.12 -2.66
C LEU A 80 -24.14 6.66 -2.78
N VAL A 81 -24.35 5.35 -2.89
CA VAL A 81 -25.68 4.74 -2.89
C VAL A 81 -25.86 3.91 -1.64
N VAL A 82 -26.83 4.28 -0.80
CA VAL A 82 -27.25 3.51 0.38
C VAL A 82 -28.37 2.56 -0.05
N THR A 83 -28.16 1.26 0.11
CA THR A 83 -29.16 0.22 -0.20
C THR A 83 -29.48 -0.62 1.04
N THR A 84 -30.72 -1.10 1.12
CA THR A 84 -31.15 -2.04 2.17
C THR A 84 -31.19 -3.48 1.63
N SER A 85 -31.54 -4.44 2.47
CA SER A 85 -31.87 -5.81 2.04
C SER A 85 -33.07 -5.85 1.08
N ARG A 86 -33.31 -7.02 0.48
CA ARG A 86 -34.40 -7.26 -0.49
C ARG A 86 -35.80 -6.92 0.07
N ASP A 87 -36.07 -7.35 1.31
CA ASP A 87 -37.34 -7.10 2.02
C ASP A 87 -37.08 -6.45 3.38
N PRO A 88 -36.89 -5.11 3.43
CA PRO A 88 -36.52 -4.42 4.65
C PRO A 88 -37.75 -4.06 5.50
N SER A 89 -37.57 -4.03 6.82
CA SER A 89 -38.60 -3.53 7.74
C SER A 89 -38.87 -2.03 7.54
N SER A 90 -40.05 -1.56 7.96
CA SER A 90 -40.40 -0.12 7.90
C SER A 90 -39.40 0.74 8.66
N ARG A 91 -38.90 0.27 9.82
CA ARG A 91 -37.84 0.92 10.59
C ARG A 91 -36.53 1.02 9.81
N LEU A 92 -36.14 -0.04 9.11
CA LEU A 92 -34.91 -0.05 8.31
C LEU A 92 -35.02 0.89 7.09
N LYS A 93 -36.19 1.01 6.47
CA LYS A 93 -36.44 2.00 5.40
C LYS A 93 -36.32 3.44 5.90
N MET A 94 -36.80 3.73 7.11
CA MET A 94 -36.62 5.05 7.71
C MET A 94 -35.17 5.34 8.08
N PHE A 95 -34.41 4.32 8.52
CA PHE A 95 -32.99 4.45 8.82
C PHE A 95 -32.14 4.71 7.57
N ALA A 96 -32.50 4.11 6.43
CA ALA A 96 -31.76 4.28 5.18
C ALA A 96 -32.03 5.60 4.45
N LYS A 97 -33.01 6.39 4.93
CA LYS A 97 -33.38 7.70 4.41
C LYS A 97 -32.66 8.79 5.19
#